data_AF-A0A9J7AXF8-F1
#
_entry.id   AF-A0A9J7AXF8-F1
#
_cell.length_a   1.000
_cell.length_b   1.000
_cell.length_c   1.000
_cell.angle_alpha   90.00
_cell.angle_beta   90.00
_cell.angle_gamma   90.00
#
_symmetry.space_group_name_H-M   'P 1'
#
loop_
_entity.id
_entity.type
_entity.pdbx_description
1 polymer ?
#
loop_
_entity_poly.entity_id
_entity_poly.type
_entity_poly.pdbx_seq_one_letter_code
_entity_poly.pdbx_strand_id
1 'polypeptide(L)'
;MTGEKPSDPPSLDDLDARLRRARGEDTGESGPKGTRGSVATEGFGMAMRIGVELVAGVGVGAGIGYLLDSWLGTAPWLLILFFFLGAAGGMMNVYRAATGEGLQVGYKRSSTNKRPDGQAGDE
;
A
#
# COMPACT_ATOMS: atom_id res chain seq x y z
N MET A 1 -24.49 37.21 -32.86
CA MET A 1 -24.58 36.96 -31.41
C MET A 1 -25.28 35.63 -31.18
N THR A 2 -24.52 34.54 -31.05
CA THR A 2 -24.98 33.22 -30.55
C THR A 2 -23.68 32.53 -30.12
N GLY A 3 -23.28 32.56 -28.85
CA GLY A 3 -24.02 32.15 -27.67
C GLY A 3 -23.17 31.03 -27.07
N GLU A 4 -22.04 31.41 -26.47
CA GLU A 4 -21.21 30.51 -25.66
C GLU A 4 -22.12 29.87 -24.60
N LYS A 5 -22.29 28.54 -24.66
CA LYS A 5 -22.92 27.76 -23.60
C LYS A 5 -21.87 26.91 -22.91
N PRO A 6 -22.00 26.79 -21.58
CA PRO A 6 -20.87 26.81 -20.67
C PRO A 6 -20.26 25.42 -20.52
N SER A 7 -18.94 25.44 -20.35
CA SER A 7 -18.08 24.42 -19.78
C SER A 7 -18.82 23.22 -19.18
N ASP A 8 -18.77 22.08 -19.87
CA ASP A 8 -18.97 20.79 -19.21
C ASP A 8 -18.01 20.73 -18.01
N PRO A 9 -18.48 20.41 -16.79
CA PRO A 9 -17.58 20.18 -15.68
C PRO A 9 -16.60 19.09 -16.12
N PRO A 10 -15.29 19.23 -15.82
CA PRO A 10 -14.30 18.24 -16.21
C PRO A 10 -14.82 16.86 -15.81
N SER A 11 -14.92 15.98 -16.80
CA SER A 11 -15.55 14.67 -16.61
C SER A 11 -14.79 13.92 -15.52
N LEU A 12 -15.51 13.07 -14.79
CA LEU A 12 -14.88 12.21 -13.79
C LEU A 12 -13.79 11.35 -14.43
N ASP A 13 -13.86 11.10 -15.74
CA ASP A 13 -12.84 10.42 -16.53
C ASP A 13 -11.53 11.22 -16.64
N ASP A 14 -11.60 12.55 -16.81
CA ASP A 14 -10.41 13.42 -16.83
C ASP A 14 -9.78 13.56 -15.45
N LEU A 15 -10.63 13.61 -14.40
CA LEU A 15 -10.19 13.58 -13.02
C LEU A 15 -9.58 12.22 -12.67
N ASP A 16 -10.16 11.12 -13.12
CA ASP A 16 -9.60 9.77 -12.96
C ASP A 16 -8.29 9.62 -13.73
N ALA A 17 -8.20 10.18 -14.94
CA ALA A 17 -6.96 10.19 -15.72
C ALA A 17 -5.86 11.01 -15.02
N ARG A 18 -6.22 12.15 -14.42
CA ARG A 18 -5.31 12.99 -13.64
C ARG A 18 -4.94 12.36 -12.30
N LEU A 19 -5.89 11.76 -11.59
CA LEU A 19 -5.67 11.02 -10.35
C LEU A 19 -4.81 9.80 -10.59
N ARG A 20 -4.98 9.07 -11.71
CA ARG A 20 -4.11 7.95 -12.09
C ARG A 20 -2.70 8.42 -12.45
N ARG A 21 -2.55 9.57 -13.10
CA ARG A 21 -1.23 10.17 -13.36
C ARG A 21 -0.54 10.61 -12.07
N ALA A 22 -1.25 11.34 -11.20
CA ALA A 22 -0.73 11.82 -9.93
C ALA A 22 -0.46 10.69 -8.92
N ARG A 23 -1.35 9.68 -8.84
CA ARG A 23 -1.15 8.47 -8.03
C ARG A 23 0.00 7.61 -8.56
N GLY A 24 0.40 7.78 -9.83
CA GLY A 24 1.61 7.18 -10.39
C GLY A 24 2.90 7.76 -9.80
N GLU A 25 2.84 8.89 -9.10
CA GLU A 25 4.02 9.59 -8.57
C GLU A 25 3.98 9.80 -7.05
N ASP A 26 2.82 9.70 -6.37
CA ASP A 26 2.66 10.28 -5.02
C ASP A 26 1.98 9.40 -3.96
N THR A 27 2.13 8.06 -3.98
CA THR A 27 1.64 7.23 -2.86
C THR A 27 2.79 6.61 -2.08
N GLY A 28 3.33 7.41 -1.18
CA GLY A 28 3.73 6.88 0.13
C GLY A 28 2.56 6.08 0.71
N GLU A 29 2.91 4.96 1.36
CA GLU A 29 2.02 3.95 1.93
C GLU A 29 1.52 2.86 0.96
N SER A 30 2.31 1.77 0.94
CA SER A 30 1.87 0.38 0.72
C SER A 30 1.47 -0.09 -0.69
N GLY A 31 2.32 0.13 -1.71
CA GLY A 31 2.38 -0.63 -3.01
C GLY A 31 1.19 -0.45 -3.97
N PRO A 32 1.20 -0.92 -5.25
CA PRO A 32 2.22 -1.61 -6.06
C PRO A 32 2.58 -0.95 -7.44
N LYS A 33 3.74 -1.34 -7.99
CA LYS A 33 4.20 -1.43 -9.41
C LYS A 33 4.10 -0.21 -10.38
N GLY A 34 5.28 0.22 -10.85
CA GLY A 34 5.57 0.28 -12.29
C GLY A 34 6.52 1.38 -12.77
N THR A 35 7.74 1.03 -13.20
CA THR A 35 8.35 1.45 -14.49
C THR A 35 9.55 0.55 -14.84
N ARG A 36 9.33 -0.29 -15.86
CA ARG A 36 10.29 -0.94 -16.81
C ARG A 36 11.78 -0.98 -16.41
N GLY A 37 12.14 -1.94 -15.54
CA GLY A 37 13.51 -2.11 -15.02
C GLY A 37 14.15 -3.51 -14.99
N SER A 38 13.54 -4.69 -15.05
CA SER A 38 12.25 -5.20 -14.59
C SER A 38 12.42 -6.56 -13.86
N VAL A 39 13.60 -6.87 -13.28
CA VAL A 39 13.78 -8.10 -12.45
C VAL A 39 14.72 -7.89 -11.27
N ALA A 40 15.88 -7.25 -11.46
CA ALA A 40 16.82 -6.99 -10.35
C ALA A 40 16.31 -5.92 -9.37
N THR A 41 15.69 -4.85 -9.88
CA THR A 41 15.20 -3.73 -9.07
C THR A 41 13.94 -4.08 -8.27
N GLU A 42 13.12 -5.00 -8.78
CA GLU A 42 11.86 -5.41 -8.14
C GLU A 42 12.12 -6.24 -6.87
N GLY A 43 13.09 -7.17 -6.92
CA GLY A 43 13.52 -7.93 -5.75
C GLY A 43 14.21 -7.06 -4.69
N PHE A 44 15.01 -6.07 -5.12
CA PHE A 44 15.69 -5.17 -4.21
C PHE A 44 14.72 -4.26 -3.43
N GLY A 45 13.73 -3.66 -4.10
CA GLY A 45 12.73 -2.82 -3.44
C GLY A 45 11.90 -3.59 -2.40
N MET A 46 11.53 -4.83 -2.72
CA MET A 46 10.84 -5.72 -1.79
C MET A 46 11.72 -6.08 -0.58
N ALA A 47 12.98 -6.44 -0.81
CA ALA A 47 13.93 -6.77 0.24
C ALA A 47 14.19 -5.59 1.19
N MET A 48 14.35 -4.38 0.64
CA MET A 48 14.52 -3.16 1.43
C MET A 48 13.32 -2.89 2.32
N ARG A 49 12.09 -3.01 1.78
CA ARG A 49 10.87 -2.86 2.58
C ARG A 49 10.81 -3.86 3.73
N ILE A 50 11.05 -5.13 3.45
CA ILE A 50 11.09 -6.20 4.46
C ILE A 50 12.13 -5.87 5.55
N GLY A 51 13.32 -5.43 5.15
CA GLY A 51 14.38 -5.03 6.07
C GLY A 51 13.95 -3.87 6.98
N VAL A 52 13.36 -2.82 6.40
CA VAL A 52 12.86 -1.66 7.18
C VAL A 52 11.75 -2.06 8.15
N GLU A 53 10.82 -2.92 7.73
CA GLU A 53 9.73 -3.40 8.60
C GLU A 53 10.27 -4.19 9.81
N LEU A 54 11.28 -5.05 9.61
CA LEU A 54 11.93 -5.77 10.69
C LEU A 54 12.70 -4.84 11.64
N VAL A 55 13.52 -3.95 11.08
CA VAL A 55 14.32 -3.00 11.89
C VAL A 55 13.42 -2.04 12.66
N ALA A 56 12.32 -1.58 12.07
CA ALA A 56 11.36 -0.72 12.75
C ALA A 56 10.68 -1.44 13.92
N GLY A 57 10.20 -2.67 13.71
CA GLY A 57 9.56 -3.46 14.78
C GLY A 57 10.49 -3.73 15.96
N VAL A 58 11.72 -4.16 15.68
CA VAL A 58 12.75 -4.39 16.69
C VAL A 58 13.17 -3.08 17.36
N GLY A 59 13.37 -2.01 16.60
CA GLY A 59 13.78 -0.70 17.11
C GLY A 59 12.74 -0.09 18.06
N VAL A 60 11.46 -0.16 17.72
CA VAL A 60 10.36 0.29 18.59
C VAL A 60 10.28 -0.55 19.85
N GLY A 61 10.34 -1.89 19.73
CA GLY A 61 10.33 -2.79 20.89
C GLY A 61 11.52 -2.54 21.82
N ALA A 62 12.74 -2.50 21.29
CA ALA A 62 13.93 -2.23 22.06
C ALA A 62 13.91 -0.82 22.71
N GLY A 63 13.41 0.19 22.00
CA GLY A 63 13.27 1.55 22.55
C GLY A 63 12.30 1.62 23.73
N ILE A 64 11.13 0.96 23.60
CA ILE A 64 10.15 0.85 24.69
C ILE A 64 10.73 0.06 25.87
N GLY A 65 11.34 -1.09 25.59
CA GLY A 65 11.96 -1.94 26.61
C GLY A 65 13.08 -1.24 27.37
N TYR A 66 13.92 -0.48 26.68
CA TYR A 66 14.98 0.32 27.29
C TYR A 66 14.43 1.44 28.18
N LEU A 67 13.39 2.15 27.71
CA LEU A 67 12.76 3.23 28.48
C LEU A 67 12.13 2.69 29.76
N LEU A 68 11.42 1.56 29.67
CA LEU A 68 10.83 0.87 30.81
C LEU A 68 11.89 0.34 31.78
N ASP A 69 12.92 -0.35 31.27
CA ASP A 69 14.01 -0.86 32.09
C ASP A 69 14.74 0.25 32.85
N SER A 70 14.90 1.42 32.24
CA SER A 70 15.52 2.59 32.88
C SER A 70 14.63 3.21 33.96
N TRP A 71 13.31 3.16 33.78
CA TRP A 71 12.36 3.76 34.72
C TRP A 71 12.07 2.83 35.92
N LEU A 72 11.97 1.52 35.68
CA LEU A 72 11.70 0.51 36.71
C LEU A 72 12.97 -0.09 37.33
N GLY A 73 14.16 0.17 36.75
CA GLY A 73 15.40 -0.43 37.21
C GLY A 73 15.51 -1.94 36.93
N THR A 74 14.73 -2.45 35.98
CA THR A 74 14.64 -3.88 35.63
C THR A 74 15.62 -4.31 34.54
N ALA A 75 16.53 -3.42 34.13
CA ALA A 75 17.47 -3.68 33.03
C ALA A 75 18.28 -4.98 33.24
N PRO A 76 18.37 -5.87 32.22
CA PRO A 76 17.85 -5.78 30.85
C PRO A 76 16.58 -6.64 30.60
N TRP A 77 15.79 -6.97 31.62
CA TRP A 77 14.70 -7.95 31.49
C TRP A 77 13.58 -7.51 30.55
N LEU A 78 13.09 -6.27 30.66
CA LEU A 78 12.01 -5.80 29.79
C LEU A 78 12.54 -5.54 28.37
N LEU A 79 13.77 -5.08 28.22
CA LEU A 79 14.41 -4.96 26.91
C LEU A 79 14.42 -6.30 26.17
N ILE A 80 14.82 -7.39 26.84
CA ILE A 80 14.82 -8.74 26.22
C ILE A 80 13.40 -9.14 25.80
N LEU A 81 12.41 -8.97 26.69
CA LEU A 81 11.02 -9.30 26.41
C LEU A 81 10.47 -8.52 25.20
N PHE A 82 10.63 -7.19 25.22
CA PHE A 82 10.14 -6.32 24.16
C PHE A 82 10.92 -6.46 22.85
N PHE A 83 12.20 -6.85 22.91
CA PHE A 83 12.98 -7.20 21.72
C PHE A 83 12.33 -8.36 20.96
N PHE A 84 12.02 -9.47 21.66
CA PHE A 84 11.36 -10.63 21.04
C PHE A 84 9.94 -10.29 20.57
N LEU A 85 9.20 -9.48 21.34
CA LEU A 85 7.87 -9.05 20.95
C LEU A 85 7.90 -8.15 19.70
N GLY A 86 8.85 -7.22 19.63
CA GLY A 86 9.10 -6.37 18.46
C GLY A 86 9.54 -7.18 17.23
N ALA A 87 10.43 -8.15 17.42
CA ALA A 87 10.83 -9.07 16.36
C ALA A 87 9.66 -9.91 15.86
N ALA A 88 8.82 -10.45 16.75
CA ALA A 88 7.61 -11.19 16.38
C ALA A 88 6.61 -10.30 15.62
N GLY A 89 6.41 -9.06 16.05
CA GLY A 89 5.58 -8.08 15.36
C GLY A 89 6.10 -7.75 13.96
N GLY A 90 7.40 -7.52 13.82
CA GLY A 90 8.06 -7.29 12.53
C GLY A 90 7.92 -8.50 11.59
N MET A 91 8.20 -9.70 12.09
CA MET A 91 8.04 -10.95 11.34
C MET A 91 6.58 -11.17 10.90
N MET A 92 5.60 -10.86 11.75
CA MET A 92 4.18 -10.97 11.41
C MET A 92 3.79 -9.99 10.28
N ASN A 93 4.37 -8.79 10.27
CA ASN A 93 4.13 -7.82 9.20
C ASN A 93 4.73 -8.30 7.86
N VAL A 94 5.96 -8.82 7.89
CA VAL A 94 6.63 -9.40 6.72
C VAL A 94 5.87 -10.62 6.21
N TYR A 95 5.43 -11.50 7.11
CA TYR A 95 4.63 -12.67 6.77
C TYR A 95 3.33 -12.25 6.06
N ARG A 96 2.62 -11.24 6.58
CA ARG A 96 1.40 -10.71 5.96
C ARG A 96 1.64 -10.09 4.57
N ALA A 97 2.80 -9.47 4.37
CA ALA A 97 3.22 -8.98 3.05
C ALA A 97 3.54 -10.13 2.09
N ALA A 98 4.13 -11.22 2.58
CA ALA A 98 4.50 -12.39 1.80
C ALA A 98 3.30 -13.31 1.47
N THR A 99 2.31 -13.44 2.36
CA THR A 99 1.12 -14.29 2.16
C THR A 99 0.01 -13.63 1.33
N GLY A 100 0.15 -12.35 0.98
CA GLY A 100 -0.80 -11.66 0.11
C GLY A 100 -2.09 -11.19 0.81
N GLU A 101 -2.20 -11.35 2.12
CA GLU A 101 -3.32 -10.80 2.91
C GLU A 101 -3.25 -9.27 3.04
N GLY A 102 -2.04 -8.68 2.95
CA GLY A 102 -1.84 -7.23 2.94
C GLY A 102 -2.14 -6.52 1.61
N LEU A 103 -2.49 -7.25 0.54
CA LEU A 103 -2.77 -6.72 -0.80
C LEU A 103 -4.26 -6.80 -1.20
N GLN A 104 -5.14 -7.25 -0.30
CA GLN A 104 -6.57 -7.42 -0.59
C GLN A 104 -7.43 -6.41 0.19
N VAL A 105 -7.40 -5.15 -0.23
CA VAL A 105 -8.54 -4.24 -0.02
C VAL A 105 -8.78 -3.46 -1.31
N GLY A 106 -9.90 -3.75 -1.98
CA GLY A 106 -10.55 -2.82 -2.93
C GLY A 106 -10.32 -3.08 -4.42
N TYR A 107 -11.10 -3.99 -5.02
CA TYR A 107 -12.17 -3.67 -5.98
C TYR A 107 -12.62 -4.97 -6.64
N LYS A 108 -13.72 -5.53 -6.12
CA LYS A 108 -14.48 -6.53 -6.86
C LYS A 108 -15.05 -5.82 -8.09
N ARG A 109 -14.48 -6.04 -9.27
CA ARG A 109 -15.04 -5.59 -10.55
C ARG A 109 -16.41 -6.24 -10.72
N SER A 110 -17.47 -5.52 -10.36
CA SER A 110 -18.84 -5.81 -10.76
C SER A 110 -19.00 -5.48 -12.23
N SER A 111 -18.50 -6.37 -13.10
CA SER A 111 -18.87 -6.38 -14.52
C SER A 111 -20.23 -7.07 -14.67
N THR A 112 -21.30 -6.40 -14.25
CA THR A 112 -22.65 -6.68 -14.75
C THR A 112 -22.94 -5.68 -15.85
N ASN A 113 -22.34 -5.92 -17.02
CA ASN A 113 -22.75 -5.24 -18.24
C ASN A 113 -23.80 -6.10 -18.93
N LYS A 114 -25.06 -5.97 -18.48
CA LYS A 114 -26.22 -6.23 -19.34
C LYS A 114 -26.25 -5.07 -20.33
N ARG A 115 -25.90 -5.31 -21.59
CA ARG A 115 -26.22 -4.36 -22.67
C ARG A 115 -27.59 -4.69 -23.26
N PRO A 116 -28.35 -3.66 -23.62
CA PRO A 116 -29.72 -3.76 -24.06
C PRO A 116 -29.81 -4.14 -25.53
N ASP A 117 -30.80 -4.95 -25.81
CA ASP A 117 -31.69 -4.96 -26.98
C ASP A 117 -31.44 -3.83 -27.97
N GLY A 118 -31.13 -4.18 -29.22
CA GLY A 118 -31.20 -3.25 -30.34
C GLY A 118 -30.18 -3.50 -31.43
N GLN A 119 -30.71 -3.91 -32.58
CA GLN A 119 -30.22 -3.56 -33.91
C GLN A 119 -29.23 -4.53 -34.57
N ALA A 120 -29.80 -5.44 -35.35
CA ALA A 120 -29.29 -5.87 -36.65
C ALA A 120 -30.51 -6.32 -37.47
N GLY A 121 -31.08 -5.34 -38.17
CA GLY A 121 -31.86 -5.62 -39.37
C GLY A 121 -30.89 -5.47 -40.52
N ASP A 122 -30.71 -6.54 -41.28
CA ASP A 122 -29.97 -6.57 -42.52
C ASP A 122 -30.75 -7.49 -43.46
N GLU A 123 -31.09 -6.89 -44.59
CA GLU A 123 -31.97 -7.33 -45.66
C GLU A 123 -31.47 -8.56 -46.41
#